data_AF-A0AA42J9T6-F1
#
_entry.id   AF-A0AA42J9T6-F1
#
_cell.length_a   1.000
_cell.length_b   1.000
_cell.length_c   1.000
_cell.angle_alpha   90.00
_cell.angle_beta   90.00
_cell.angle_gamma   90.00
#
_symmetry.space_group_name_H-M   'P 1'
#
loop_
_entity.id
_entity.type
_entity.pdbx_description
1 polymer ?
#
loop_
_entity_poly.entity_id
_entity_poly.type
_entity_poly.pdbx_seq_one_letter_code
_entity_poly.pdbx_strand_id
1 'polypeptide(L)'
;MSEPYRGSQKHKNRPATGRKGTLCPEWTHITDVCRRLGNDVDAHPWEKTQAGRLFESSVPCPNGSGRRYATARGIAFIAVPTNDGTWHGYPVPWQSVPAALKNRWQDEKLIRSRDLKRYMERPEDDVHWALESDDD
;
A
#
# COMPACT_ATOMS: atom_id res chain seq x y z
N MET A 1 17.63 -14.29 0.97
CA MET A 1 17.39 -13.74 -0.38
C MET A 1 16.07 -13.02 -0.31
N SER A 2 16.06 -11.70 -0.46
CA SER A 2 14.84 -10.89 -0.43
C SER A 2 14.01 -11.23 -1.66
N GLU A 3 12.81 -11.77 -1.48
CA GLU A 3 11.89 -12.04 -2.60
C GLU A 3 11.57 -10.71 -3.29
N PRO A 4 11.82 -10.55 -4.61
CA PRO A 4 11.57 -9.29 -5.29
C PRO A 4 10.07 -9.00 -5.24
N TYR A 5 9.70 -7.83 -4.71
CA TYR A 5 8.34 -7.35 -4.82
C TYR A 5 8.01 -7.15 -6.30
N ARG A 6 7.20 -8.05 -6.83
CA ARG A 6 6.47 -7.82 -8.07
C ARG A 6 5.02 -7.57 -7.66
N GLY A 7 4.47 -6.44 -8.08
CA GLY A 7 3.02 -6.23 -7.98
C GLY A 7 2.31 -7.42 -8.63
N SER A 8 1.23 -7.90 -8.01
CA SER A 8 0.43 -9.00 -8.55
C SER A 8 0.19 -8.82 -10.06
N GLN A 9 0.24 -9.89 -10.86
CA GLN A 9 -0.21 -9.87 -12.27
C GLN A 9 -1.67 -9.45 -12.43
N LYS A 10 -2.42 -9.39 -11.33
CA LYS A 10 -3.79 -8.89 -11.24
C LYS A 10 -3.88 -7.43 -10.80
N HIS A 11 -2.76 -6.69 -10.69
CA HIS A 11 -2.81 -5.23 -10.60
C HIS A 11 -3.56 -4.72 -11.82
N LYS A 12 -4.73 -4.13 -11.57
CA LYS A 12 -5.53 -3.52 -12.64
C LYS A 12 -5.17 -2.06 -12.78
N ASN A 13 -5.38 -1.58 -14.00
CA ASN A 13 -5.31 -0.18 -14.43
C ASN A 13 -5.90 0.77 -13.39
N ARG A 14 -5.32 1.95 -13.28
CA ARG A 14 -5.92 3.05 -12.51
C ARG A 14 -6.51 4.10 -13.45
N PRO A 15 -7.64 4.71 -13.06
CA PRO A 15 -8.59 4.25 -12.03
C PRO A 15 -9.46 3.11 -12.60
N ALA A 16 -9.58 1.98 -11.90
CA ALA A 16 -10.56 0.94 -12.22
C ALA A 16 -11.52 0.74 -11.05
N THR A 17 -12.82 0.82 -11.32
CA THR A 17 -13.91 0.62 -10.35
C THR A 17 -14.15 -0.86 -10.05
N GLY A 18 -14.42 -1.19 -8.78
CA GLY A 18 -14.92 -2.49 -8.33
C GLY A 18 -13.92 -3.40 -7.58
N ARG A 19 -14.44 -4.50 -7.01
CA ARG A 19 -13.78 -5.46 -6.07
C ARG A 19 -12.45 -6.09 -6.48
N LYS A 20 -11.97 -5.86 -7.71
CA LYS A 20 -10.78 -6.52 -8.28
C LYS A 20 -9.77 -5.53 -8.85
N GLY A 21 -10.01 -4.23 -8.76
CA GLY A 21 -9.05 -3.19 -9.09
C GLY A 21 -8.59 -2.52 -7.81
N THR A 22 -7.34 -2.72 -7.42
CA THR A 22 -6.81 -2.00 -6.28
C THR A 22 -6.43 -0.60 -6.73
N LEU A 23 -7.29 0.37 -6.41
CA LEU A 23 -6.91 1.77 -6.43
C LEU A 23 -5.93 1.97 -5.28
N CYS A 24 -4.69 2.30 -5.58
CA CYS A 24 -3.86 3.03 -4.62
C CYS A 24 -3.59 4.43 -5.20
N PRO A 25 -2.95 5.32 -4.44
CA PRO A 25 -2.61 6.67 -4.90
C PRO A 25 -1.55 6.65 -6.01
N GLU A 26 -1.65 7.52 -7.01
CA GLU A 26 -0.73 7.63 -8.15
C GLU A 26 0.73 7.69 -7.70
N TRP A 27 1.02 8.43 -6.62
CA TRP A 27 2.38 8.56 -6.09
C TRP A 27 3.03 7.23 -5.70
N THR A 28 2.27 6.17 -5.42
CA THR A 28 2.87 4.87 -5.10
C THR A 28 3.54 4.20 -6.31
N HIS A 29 3.20 4.65 -7.53
CA HIS A 29 3.69 4.06 -8.77
C HIS A 29 4.70 4.96 -9.48
N ILE A 30 4.83 6.24 -9.12
CA ILE A 30 5.76 7.17 -9.78
C ILE A 30 7.22 6.70 -9.59
N THR A 31 8.02 6.88 -10.64
CA THR A 31 9.49 6.71 -10.60
C THR A 31 10.18 7.96 -11.12
N ASP A 32 11.48 8.10 -10.81
CA ASP A 32 12.29 9.22 -11.33
C ASP A 32 12.40 9.22 -12.87
N VAL A 33 12.12 8.07 -13.51
CA VAL A 33 12.21 7.87 -14.96
C VAL A 33 10.86 8.05 -15.66
N CYS A 34 9.73 7.80 -14.98
CA CYS A 34 8.40 7.99 -15.55
C CYS A 34 7.48 8.72 -14.56
N ARG A 35 7.15 9.96 -14.90
CA ARG A 35 6.30 10.86 -14.08
C ARG A 35 4.85 10.40 -13.94
N ARG A 36 4.36 9.60 -14.90
CA ARG A 36 3.06 8.93 -14.87
C ARG A 36 3.26 7.56 -15.48
N LEU A 37 3.29 6.55 -14.62
CA LEU A 37 3.43 5.19 -15.09
C LEU A 37 2.04 4.70 -15.52
N GLY A 38 1.87 4.58 -16.83
CA GLY A 38 0.67 4.03 -17.46
C GLY A 38 0.48 2.54 -17.16
N ASN A 39 -0.40 1.90 -17.93
CA ASN A 39 -1.04 0.62 -17.60
C ASN A 39 -0.18 -0.67 -17.79
N ASP A 40 1.15 -0.60 -17.84
CA ASP A 40 1.99 -1.78 -18.15
C ASP A 40 2.72 -2.33 -16.90
N VAL A 41 2.03 -3.19 -16.14
CA VAL A 41 2.51 -3.84 -14.91
C VAL A 41 3.73 -4.75 -15.10
N ASP A 42 4.01 -5.20 -16.32
CA ASP A 42 5.12 -6.12 -16.64
C ASP A 42 6.40 -5.35 -17.00
N ALA A 43 6.28 -4.12 -17.49
CA ALA A 43 7.40 -3.21 -17.75
C ALA A 43 7.82 -2.35 -16.53
N HIS A 44 7.15 -2.49 -15.37
CA HIS A 44 7.42 -1.69 -14.18
C HIS A 44 8.69 -2.14 -13.45
N PRO A 45 9.68 -1.24 -13.24
CA PRO A 45 10.75 -1.49 -12.26
C PRO A 45 10.19 -1.30 -10.85
N TRP A 46 9.41 -2.27 -10.37
CA TRP A 46 8.67 -2.22 -9.09
C TRP A 46 9.57 -1.87 -7.91
N GLU A 47 10.81 -2.35 -7.91
CA GLU A 47 11.84 -2.04 -6.91
C GLU A 47 12.19 -0.54 -6.84
N LYS A 48 11.97 0.21 -7.92
CA LYS A 48 12.20 1.66 -7.99
C LYS A 48 10.96 2.48 -7.64
N THR A 49 9.79 1.86 -7.63
CA THR A 49 8.53 2.52 -7.27
C THR A 49 8.43 2.74 -5.77
N GLN A 50 7.61 3.69 -5.36
CA GLN A 50 7.32 3.88 -3.95
C GLN A 50 6.54 2.68 -3.35
N ALA A 51 5.77 1.92 -4.15
CA ALA A 51 5.14 0.68 -3.73
C ALA A 51 6.19 -0.40 -3.38
N GLY A 52 7.25 -0.52 -4.17
CA GLY A 52 8.39 -1.40 -3.86
C GLY A 52 9.08 -1.00 -2.56
N ARG A 53 9.37 0.29 -2.37
CA ARG A 53 9.96 0.82 -1.11
C ARG A 53 9.05 0.59 0.10
N LEU A 54 7.73 0.74 -0.07
CA LEU A 54 6.74 0.43 0.97
C LEU A 54 6.75 -1.05 1.32
N PHE A 55 6.86 -1.93 0.32
CA PHE A 55 6.94 -3.36 0.56
C PHE A 55 8.24 -3.75 1.28
N GLU A 56 9.38 -3.23 0.85
CA GLU A 56 10.69 -3.48 1.49
C GLU A 56 10.71 -3.03 2.96
N SER A 57 10.10 -1.88 3.25
CA SER A 57 9.97 -1.34 4.62
C SER A 57 8.80 -1.91 5.40
N SER A 58 7.99 -2.78 4.80
CA SER A 58 6.80 -3.33 5.46
C SER A 58 7.16 -4.27 6.61
N VAL A 59 6.36 -4.23 7.67
CA VAL A 59 6.51 -5.08 8.85
C VAL A 59 5.50 -6.23 8.80
N PRO A 60 5.88 -7.44 9.21
CA PRO A 60 4.95 -8.57 9.24
C PRO A 60 3.82 -8.34 10.25
N CYS A 61 2.64 -8.86 9.95
CA CYS A 61 1.52 -8.83 10.87
C CYS A 61 1.87 -9.61 12.16
N PRO A 62 1.67 -9.05 13.36
CA PRO A 62 2.02 -9.71 14.62
C PRO A 62 1.34 -11.07 14.84
N ASN A 63 0.20 -11.32 14.17
CA ASN A 63 -0.56 -12.56 14.31
C ASN A 63 -0.07 -13.71 13.40
N GLY A 64 1.02 -13.52 12.65
CA GLY A 64 1.57 -14.58 11.79
C GLY A 64 0.75 -14.89 10.53
N SER A 65 -0.24 -14.07 10.16
CA SER A 65 -1.09 -14.29 8.97
C SER A 65 -0.38 -14.25 7.62
N GLY A 66 0.94 -14.05 7.59
CA GLY A 66 1.71 -13.83 6.36
C GLY A 66 1.49 -12.47 5.70
N ARG A 67 0.55 -11.65 6.19
CA ARG A 67 0.33 -10.28 5.71
C ARG A 67 1.41 -9.35 6.23
N ARG A 68 1.68 -8.28 5.48
CA ARG A 68 2.63 -7.22 5.86
C ARG A 68 1.96 -5.87 5.80
N TYR A 69 2.42 -4.92 6.61
CA TYR A 69 1.86 -3.57 6.65
C TYR A 69 2.96 -2.52 6.52
N ALA A 70 2.64 -1.42 5.87
CA ALA A 70 3.49 -0.26 5.73
C ALA A 70 2.67 1.03 5.84
N THR A 71 3.34 2.16 6.01
CA THR A 71 2.70 3.47 6.08
C THR A 71 3.53 4.49 5.32
N ALA A 72 2.86 5.39 4.61
CA ALA A 72 3.45 6.60 4.04
C ALA A 72 2.37 7.64 3.76
N ARG A 73 2.74 8.92 3.79
CA ARG A 73 1.83 10.06 3.57
C ARG A 73 0.54 9.99 4.40
N GLY A 74 0.63 9.49 5.63
CA GLY A 74 -0.50 9.41 6.56
C GLY A 74 -1.54 8.32 6.25
N ILE A 75 -1.28 7.43 5.29
CA ILE A 75 -2.15 6.29 4.98
C ILE A 75 -1.45 4.96 5.26
N ALA A 76 -2.23 3.95 5.62
CA ALA A 76 -1.76 2.60 5.82
C ALA A 76 -1.95 1.74 4.57
N PHE A 77 -1.04 0.80 4.38
CA PHE A 77 -1.08 -0.19 3.31
C PHE A 77 -0.94 -1.59 3.89
N ILE A 78 -1.64 -2.54 3.26
CA ILE A 78 -1.46 -3.97 3.50
C ILE A 78 -0.90 -4.63 2.24
N ALA A 79 0.01 -5.58 2.43
CA ALA A 79 0.46 -6.50 1.40
C ALA A 79 0.05 -7.93 1.78
N VAL A 80 -0.59 -8.62 0.84
CA VAL A 80 -1.07 -10.00 0.99
C VAL A 80 -0.32 -10.90 0.00
N PRO A 81 0.23 -12.04 0.45
CA PRO A 81 0.89 -12.97 -0.46
C PRO A 81 -0.15 -13.61 -1.38
N THR A 82 0.26 -13.90 -2.61
CA THR A 82 -0.57 -14.60 -3.59
C THR A 82 0.01 -15.98 -3.89
N ASN A 83 -0.78 -16.85 -4.51
CA ASN A 83 -0.41 -18.25 -4.75
C ASN A 83 0.72 -18.42 -5.78
N ASP A 84 1.07 -17.38 -6.54
CA ASP A 84 2.14 -17.40 -7.55
C ASP A 84 3.49 -16.87 -7.00
N GLY A 85 3.57 -16.63 -5.68
CA GLY A 85 4.76 -16.08 -5.02
C GLY A 85 4.88 -14.56 -5.12
N THR A 86 3.92 -13.87 -5.75
CA THR A 86 3.89 -12.40 -5.79
C THR A 86 3.09 -11.82 -4.63
N TRP A 87 3.17 -10.49 -4.46
CA TRP A 87 2.46 -9.77 -3.39
C TRP A 87 1.46 -8.78 -3.97
N HIS A 88 0.30 -8.71 -3.34
CA HIS A 88 -0.76 -7.77 -3.70
C HIS A 88 -0.91 -6.71 -2.61
N GLY A 89 -0.66 -5.44 -2.95
CA GLY A 89 -0.61 -4.32 -2.01
C GLY A 89 -1.74 -3.32 -2.23
N TYR A 90 -2.48 -2.93 -1.19
CA TYR A 90 -3.58 -1.97 -1.27
C TYR A 90 -3.68 -1.09 -0.02
N PRO A 91 -4.24 0.14 -0.13
CA PRO A 91 -4.45 0.99 1.02
C PRO A 91 -5.58 0.42 1.90
N VAL A 92 -5.44 0.58 3.21
CA VAL A 92 -6.43 0.12 4.21
C VAL A 92 -6.67 1.20 5.25
N PRO A 93 -7.88 1.29 5.82
CA PRO A 93 -8.14 2.19 6.94
C PRO A 93 -7.36 1.76 8.19
N TRP A 94 -7.10 2.71 9.09
CA TRP A 94 -6.32 2.41 10.29
C TRP A 94 -6.99 1.43 11.25
N GLN A 95 -8.32 1.30 11.22
CA GLN A 95 -9.04 0.27 11.98
C GLN A 95 -8.55 -1.16 11.65
N SER A 96 -8.18 -1.41 10.39
CA SER A 96 -7.75 -2.72 9.89
C SER A 96 -6.27 -3.00 10.20
N VAL A 97 -5.51 -1.98 10.60
CA VAL A 97 -4.12 -2.13 11.02
C VAL A 97 -4.08 -2.62 12.48
N PRO A 98 -3.28 -3.67 12.79
CA PRO A 98 -3.11 -4.15 14.16
C PRO A 98 -2.70 -3.03 15.14
N ALA A 99 -3.33 -3.01 16.32
CA ALA A 99 -3.08 -1.97 17.34
C ALA A 99 -1.59 -1.88 17.74
N ALA A 100 -0.91 -3.02 17.85
CA ALA A 100 0.52 -3.06 18.15
C ALA A 100 1.38 -2.30 17.12
N LEU A 101 1.03 -2.38 15.83
CA LEU A 101 1.75 -1.65 14.78
C LEU A 101 1.43 -0.15 14.83
N LYS A 102 0.16 0.22 15.05
CA LYS A 102 -0.25 1.63 15.20
C LYS A 102 0.45 2.32 16.37
N ASN A 103 0.55 1.64 17.51
CA ASN A 103 1.21 2.19 18.70
C ASN A 103 2.70 2.38 18.43
N ARG A 104 3.36 1.33 17.92
CA ARG A 104 4.77 1.38 17.54
C ARG A 104 5.08 2.52 16.56
N TRP A 105 4.28 2.67 15.50
CA TRP A 105 4.52 3.72 14.50
C TRP A 105 4.23 5.13 15.02
N GLN A 106 3.34 5.29 15.99
CA GLN A 106 3.17 6.57 16.69
C GLN A 106 4.39 6.89 17.55
N ASP A 107 4.90 5.92 18.30
CA ASP A 107 6.09 6.08 19.15
C ASP A 107 7.34 6.41 18.32
N GLU A 108 7.50 5.74 17.18
CA GLU A 108 8.55 5.99 16.19
C GLU A 108 8.33 7.29 15.38
N LYS A 109 7.22 8.00 15.59
CA LYS A 109 6.81 9.22 14.87
C LYS A 109 6.68 9.04 13.36
N LEU A 110 6.46 7.81 12.89
CA LEU A 110 6.16 7.49 11.49
C LEU A 110 4.74 7.91 11.11
N ILE A 111 3.82 7.97 12.07
CA ILE A 111 2.46 8.43 11.88
C ILE A 111 2.07 9.44 12.96
N ARG A 112 1.22 10.41 12.60
CA ARG A 112 0.69 11.41 13.54
C ARG A 112 -0.74 11.05 13.94
N SER A 113 -1.19 11.50 15.10
CA SER A 113 -2.57 11.29 15.54
C SER A 113 -3.61 11.88 14.58
N ARG A 114 -3.26 12.93 13.82
CA ARG A 114 -4.12 13.50 12.77
C ARG A 114 -4.31 12.54 11.59
N ASP A 115 -3.27 11.77 11.25
CA ASP A 115 -3.27 10.84 10.13
C ASP A 115 -4.20 9.66 10.46
N LEU A 116 -4.11 9.18 11.72
CA LEU A 116 -5.04 8.19 12.27
C LEU A 116 -6.48 8.67 12.18
N LYS A 117 -6.78 9.89 12.64
CA LYS A 117 -8.13 10.44 12.61
C LYS A 117 -8.69 10.59 11.19
N ARG A 118 -7.88 10.99 10.21
CA ARG A 118 -8.31 11.25 8.82
C ARG A 118 -8.85 9.99 8.12
N TYR A 119 -8.25 8.84 8.41
CA TYR A 119 -8.55 7.56 7.74
C TYR A 119 -8.80 6.41 8.72
N MET A 120 -9.31 6.70 9.93
CA MET A 120 -9.50 5.67 10.98
C MET A 120 -10.47 4.59 10.53
N GLU A 121 -11.66 5.02 10.14
CA GLU A 121 -12.76 4.16 9.73
C GLU A 121 -13.17 4.59 8.33
N ARG A 122 -12.80 3.77 7.34
CA ARG A 122 -13.24 3.91 5.96
C ARG A 122 -13.69 2.55 5.44
N PRO A 123 -14.56 2.49 4.44
CA PRO A 123 -14.93 1.20 3.86
C PRO A 123 -13.71 0.55 3.23
N GLU A 124 -13.41 -0.70 3.60
CA GLU A 124 -12.32 -1.47 2.96
C GLU A 124 -12.64 -1.78 1.49
N ASP A 125 -13.94 -1.90 1.17
CA ASP A 125 -14.44 -2.15 -0.18
C ASP A 125 -14.42 -0.91 -1.08
N ASP A 126 -14.20 0.29 -0.51
CA ASP A 126 -14.14 1.57 -1.22
C ASP A 126 -12.89 2.35 -0.81
N VAL A 127 -11.80 2.12 -1.53
CA VAL A 127 -10.48 2.72 -1.28
C VAL A 127 -10.28 4.09 -1.95
N HIS A 128 -11.31 4.72 -2.53
CA HIS A 128 -11.17 6.02 -3.21
C HIS A 128 -10.68 7.13 -2.26
N TRP A 129 -10.98 7.03 -0.96
CA TRP A 129 -10.47 7.95 0.06
C TRP A 129 -8.93 8.01 0.08
N ALA A 130 -8.23 6.96 -0.34
CA ALA A 130 -6.77 6.96 -0.37
C ALA A 130 -6.24 7.91 -1.45
N LEU A 131 -7.00 8.15 -2.52
CA LEU A 131 -6.62 9.07 -3.60
C LEU A 131 -6.54 10.53 -3.13
N GLU A 132 -7.19 10.89 -2.02
CA GLU A 132 -7.02 12.20 -1.37
C GLU A 132 -5.55 12.48 -0.99
N SER A 133 -4.70 11.44 -0.92
CA SER A 133 -3.25 11.59 -0.65
C SER A 133 -2.40 11.91 -1.90
N ASP A 134 -3.00 11.94 -3.10
CA ASP A 134 -2.32 12.42 -4.31
C ASP A 134 -2.21 13.95 -4.34
N ASP A 135 -3.10 14.66 -3.62
CA ASP A 135 -3.13 16.12 -3.52
C ASP A 135 -2.26 16.68 -2.36
N ASP A 136 -1.68 15.81 -1.51
CA ASP A 136 -0.79 16.13 -0.38
C ASP A 136 0.71 16.11 -0.76
#